data_AF-A0A955KU29-F1
#
_entry.id   AF-A0A955KU29-F1
#
_cell.length_a   1.000
_cell.length_b   1.000
_cell.length_c   1.000
_cell.angle_alpha   90.00
_cell.angle_beta   90.00
_cell.angle_gamma   90.00
#
_symmetry.space_group_name_H-M   'P 1'
#
loop_
_entity.id
_entity.type
_entity.pdbx_description
1 polymer ?
#
loop_
_entity_poly.entity_id
_entity_poly.type
_entity_poly.pdbx_seq_one_letter_code
_entity_poly.pdbx_strand_id
1 'polypeptide(L)'
;MTTTPSTTSQTRNLIIEDNLESIFDILKEAVLSHRDGVRVSISFSNIRSRGDIITSIQKPSQGAVSFLKLFDKALRTIDNKEEKNKPDIAILNVDHPDILEFLSYESHFSMKVGVTKEFIKAVEEDAMYDLIDPRTGQKVNQLNARGVYDLISEKTMSSDESGIIYLDKISNVQMPKREQQPLNENQNSLPFTEETKTQAEEIIPPPVVAMA
;
A
#
# COMPACT_ATOMS: atom_id res chain seq x y z
N MET A 1 9.06 -39.43 -1.06
CA MET A 1 9.72 -38.14 -1.38
C MET A 1 8.63 -37.15 -1.68
N THR A 2 8.17 -36.42 -0.66
CA THR A 2 7.18 -35.34 -0.79
C THR A 2 7.87 -34.17 -1.45
N THR A 3 7.61 -33.95 -2.73
CA THR A 3 8.02 -32.74 -3.44
C THR A 3 7.25 -31.56 -2.84
N THR A 4 7.91 -30.77 -2.01
CA THR A 4 7.45 -29.43 -1.65
C THR A 4 7.23 -28.66 -2.95
N PRO A 5 6.05 -28.07 -3.21
CA PRO A 5 5.87 -27.24 -4.39
C PRO A 5 6.82 -26.06 -4.27
N SER A 6 7.67 -25.89 -5.29
CA SER A 6 8.48 -24.69 -5.46
C SER A 6 7.52 -23.50 -5.49
N THR A 7 7.49 -22.71 -4.42
CA THR A 7 6.70 -21.48 -4.32
C THR A 7 7.19 -20.51 -5.39
N THR A 8 6.56 -20.53 -6.56
CA THR A 8 6.62 -19.42 -7.52
C THR A 8 6.25 -18.18 -6.73
N SER A 9 7.20 -17.26 -6.56
CA SER A 9 7.05 -16.04 -5.75
C SER A 9 5.96 -15.16 -6.36
N GLN A 10 4.70 -15.45 -6.03
CA GLN A 10 3.53 -14.80 -6.59
C GLN A 10 3.43 -13.42 -5.93
N THR A 11 3.59 -12.36 -6.72
CA THR A 11 3.39 -10.98 -6.26
C THR A 11 2.05 -10.48 -6.80
N ARG A 12 1.19 -9.97 -5.91
CA ARG A 12 -0.09 -9.38 -6.27
C ARG A 12 0.04 -7.87 -6.41
N ASN A 13 -0.25 -7.34 -7.59
CA ASN A 13 -0.21 -5.90 -7.85
C ASN A 13 -1.58 -5.27 -7.54
N LEU A 14 -1.58 -4.23 -6.72
CA LEU A 14 -2.75 -3.49 -6.25
C LEU A 14 -2.57 -2.01 -6.59
N ILE A 15 -3.62 -1.40 -7.11
CA ILE A 15 -3.66 0.03 -7.44
C ILE A 15 -4.76 0.66 -6.60
N ILE A 16 -4.40 1.73 -5.90
CA ILE A 16 -5.33 2.50 -5.09
C ILE A 16 -5.93 3.60 -5.96
N GLU A 17 -7.25 3.77 -5.93
CA GLU A 17 -7.93 4.94 -6.49
C GLU A 17 -8.06 6.05 -5.44
N ASP A 18 -8.19 7.31 -5.86
CA ASP A 18 -8.24 8.48 -4.96
C ASP A 18 -9.60 8.65 -4.25
N ASN A 19 -10.01 7.63 -3.49
CA ASN A 19 -11.20 7.63 -2.63
C ASN A 19 -11.02 6.65 -1.46
N LEU A 20 -11.76 6.88 -0.37
CA LEU A 20 -11.60 6.09 0.86
C LEU A 20 -12.01 4.64 0.68
N GLU A 21 -13.06 4.39 -0.10
CA GLU A 21 -13.57 3.05 -0.39
C GLU A 21 -12.46 2.19 -1.01
N SER A 22 -11.81 2.69 -2.07
CA SER A 22 -10.67 2.00 -2.70
C SER A 22 -9.49 1.84 -1.75
N ILE A 23 -9.13 2.86 -0.98
CA ILE A 23 -8.03 2.78 -0.01
C ILE A 23 -8.27 1.62 0.98
N PHE A 24 -9.47 1.53 1.57
CA PHE A 24 -9.78 0.51 2.56
C PHE A 24 -10.04 -0.88 1.95
N ASP A 25 -10.58 -0.95 0.73
CA ASP A 25 -10.73 -2.21 0.01
C ASP A 25 -9.36 -2.80 -0.37
N ILE A 26 -8.44 -1.97 -0.88
CA ILE A 26 -7.07 -2.38 -1.17
C ILE A 26 -6.32 -2.73 0.12
N LEU A 27 -6.55 -2.03 1.24
CA LEU A 27 -5.97 -2.40 2.53
C LEU A 27 -6.43 -3.78 2.98
N LYS A 28 -7.73 -4.06 2.89
CA LYS A 28 -8.29 -5.38 3.20
C LYS A 28 -7.69 -6.46 2.29
N GLU A 29 -7.62 -6.22 0.99
CA GLU A 29 -7.04 -7.16 0.02
C GLU A 29 -5.55 -7.40 0.30
N ALA A 30 -4.80 -6.35 0.62
CA ALA A 30 -3.39 -6.42 0.97
C ALA A 30 -3.16 -7.25 2.23
N VAL A 31 -3.92 -6.97 3.29
CA VAL A 31 -3.89 -7.69 4.56
C VAL A 31 -4.17 -9.19 4.38
N LEU A 32 -5.23 -9.53 3.63
CA LEU A 32 -5.60 -10.94 3.41
C LEU A 32 -4.53 -11.66 2.59
N SER A 33 -4.00 -11.01 1.54
CA SER A 33 -2.94 -11.58 0.70
C SER A 33 -1.64 -11.80 1.50
N HIS A 34 -1.24 -10.82 2.30
CA HIS A 34 -0.07 -10.90 3.18
C HIS A 34 -0.17 -12.06 4.17
N ARG A 35 -1.31 -12.18 4.84
CA ARG A 35 -1.59 -13.28 5.78
C ARG A 35 -1.49 -14.65 5.09
N ASP A 36 -1.91 -14.74 3.84
CA ASP A 36 -1.89 -15.97 3.05
C ASP A 36 -0.49 -16.22 2.41
N GLY A 37 0.54 -15.44 2.77
CA GLY A 37 1.92 -15.61 2.30
C GLY A 37 2.19 -15.07 0.89
N VAL A 38 1.24 -14.33 0.32
CA VAL A 38 1.37 -13.72 -1.02
C VAL A 38 1.91 -12.31 -0.86
N ARG A 39 3.10 -12.06 -1.41
CA ARG A 39 3.71 -10.72 -1.45
C ARG A 39 2.80 -9.74 -2.20
N VAL A 40 2.57 -8.55 -1.66
CA VAL A 40 1.79 -7.50 -2.31
C VAL A 40 2.68 -6.37 -2.82
N SER A 41 2.24 -5.75 -3.91
CA SER A 41 2.86 -4.59 -4.52
C SER A 41 1.80 -3.53 -4.75
N ILE A 42 1.92 -2.40 -4.05
CA ILE A 42 0.87 -1.39 -3.94
C ILE A 42 1.36 -0.08 -4.54
N SER A 43 0.62 0.42 -5.52
CA SER A 43 0.84 1.77 -6.08
C SER A 43 0.04 2.81 -5.31
N PHE A 44 0.74 3.81 -4.78
CA PHE A 44 0.15 4.97 -4.10
C PHE A 44 0.09 6.20 -5.02
N SER A 45 0.55 6.09 -6.27
CA SER A 45 0.74 7.22 -7.19
C SER A 45 -0.55 7.96 -7.59
N ASN A 46 -1.72 7.34 -7.44
CA ASN A 46 -3.00 7.98 -7.75
C ASN A 46 -3.58 8.78 -6.58
N ILE A 47 -3.09 8.56 -5.35
CA ILE A 47 -3.61 9.25 -4.16
C ILE A 47 -3.20 10.71 -4.25
N ARG A 48 -4.14 11.64 -4.03
CA ARG A 48 -3.81 13.07 -4.04
C ARG A 48 -2.72 13.44 -3.03
N SER A 49 -1.90 14.42 -3.41
CA SER A 49 -0.79 14.91 -2.60
C SER A 49 -1.22 15.54 -1.27
N ARG A 50 -0.27 15.64 -0.33
CA ARG A 50 -0.49 16.31 0.95
C ARG A 50 -0.86 17.78 0.71
N GLY A 51 -1.93 18.23 1.36
CA GLY A 51 -2.41 19.60 1.25
C GLY A 51 -3.46 19.83 0.15
N ASP A 52 -3.64 18.90 -0.81
CA ASP A 52 -4.73 19.03 -1.79
C ASP A 52 -6.10 18.99 -1.09
N ILE A 53 -7.03 19.82 -1.53
CA ILE A 53 -8.31 20.01 -0.85
C ILE A 53 -9.26 18.86 -1.16
N ILE A 54 -9.83 18.27 -0.10
CA ILE A 54 -10.88 17.27 -0.21
C ILE A 54 -12.23 17.99 -0.30
N THR A 55 -12.77 18.11 -1.50
CA THR A 55 -13.98 18.89 -1.80
C THR A 55 -15.18 18.57 -0.90
N SER A 56 -15.36 17.30 -0.53
CA SER A 56 -16.50 16.85 0.29
C SER A 56 -16.45 17.32 1.74
N ILE A 57 -15.25 17.46 2.32
CA ILE A 57 -15.06 17.82 3.74
C ILE A 57 -14.34 19.15 3.93
N GLN A 58 -13.91 19.81 2.84
CA GLN A 58 -13.19 21.08 2.81
C GLN A 58 -11.96 21.10 3.73
N LYS A 59 -11.22 19.98 3.77
CA LYS A 59 -9.99 19.83 4.56
C LYS A 59 -8.84 19.37 3.67
N PRO A 60 -7.59 19.72 4.03
CA PRO A 60 -6.41 19.28 3.30
C PRO A 60 -6.21 17.77 3.45
N SER A 61 -5.83 17.13 2.34
CA SER A 61 -5.38 15.75 2.30
C SER A 61 -4.13 15.54 3.14
N GLN A 62 -4.01 14.35 3.70
CA GLN A 62 -2.81 13.92 4.42
C GLN A 62 -1.74 13.34 3.47
N GLY A 63 -2.03 13.21 2.17
CA GLY A 63 -1.09 12.74 1.16
C GLY A 63 -0.91 11.23 1.13
N ALA A 64 -0.23 10.76 0.09
CA ALA A 64 0.03 9.35 -0.18
C ALA A 64 0.80 8.66 0.96
N VAL A 65 1.80 9.35 1.52
CA VAL A 65 2.68 8.78 2.56
C VAL A 65 1.94 8.53 3.88
N SER A 66 0.90 9.29 4.19
CA SER A 66 0.09 9.04 5.39
C SER A 66 -0.70 7.73 5.29
N PHE A 67 -1.18 7.38 4.09
CA PHE A 67 -1.80 6.08 3.86
C PHE A 67 -0.77 4.96 3.79
N LEU A 68 0.42 5.19 3.21
CA LEU A 68 1.53 4.23 3.31
C LEU A 68 1.83 3.86 4.76
N LYS A 69 1.90 4.84 5.67
CA LYS A 69 2.07 4.60 7.12
C LYS A 69 0.96 3.74 7.73
N LEU A 70 -0.28 3.91 7.26
CA LEU A 70 -1.42 3.08 7.67
C LEU A 70 -1.24 1.62 7.23
N PHE A 71 -0.89 1.40 5.95
CA PHE A 71 -0.64 0.07 5.39
C PHE A 71 0.54 -0.61 6.10
N ASP A 72 1.66 0.10 6.27
CA ASP A 72 2.85 -0.37 6.99
C ASP A 72 2.48 -0.85 8.40
N LYS A 73 1.71 -0.06 9.15
CA LYS A 73 1.26 -0.46 10.48
C LYS A 73 0.32 -1.67 10.47
N ALA A 74 -0.63 -1.72 9.53
CA ALA A 74 -1.61 -2.79 9.44
C ALA A 74 -0.95 -4.14 9.13
N LEU A 75 -0.10 -4.20 8.10
CA LEU A 75 0.53 -5.45 7.69
C LEU A 75 1.52 -5.96 8.75
N ARG A 76 2.28 -5.05 9.39
CA ARG A 76 3.15 -5.41 10.53
C ARG A 76 2.40 -5.99 11.72
N THR A 77 1.15 -5.62 11.93
CA THR A 77 0.34 -6.14 13.04
C THR A 77 -0.06 -7.60 12.80
N ILE A 78 -0.10 -8.02 11.54
CA ILE A 78 -0.56 -9.34 11.08
C ILE A 78 0.63 -10.27 10.83
N ASP A 79 1.84 -9.72 10.82
CA ASP A 79 3.05 -10.43 10.52
C ASP A 79 3.34 -11.53 11.54
N ASN A 80 3.24 -12.77 11.09
CA ASN A 80 3.54 -13.95 11.91
C ASN A 80 5.05 -14.21 11.79
N LYS A 81 5.80 -13.93 12.88
CA LYS A 81 7.27 -13.97 12.98
C LYS A 81 7.95 -15.30 12.59
N GLU A 82 7.20 -16.31 12.16
CA GLU A 82 7.69 -17.66 11.88
C GLU A 82 8.19 -17.84 10.44
N GLU A 83 7.80 -16.99 9.48
CA GLU A 83 8.17 -17.14 8.07
C GLU A 83 8.98 -15.93 7.54
N LYS A 84 10.17 -16.19 6.97
CA LYS A 84 11.00 -15.16 6.33
C LYS A 84 10.42 -14.78 4.97
N ASN A 85 9.30 -14.05 4.97
CA ASN A 85 8.71 -13.53 3.74
C ASN A 85 9.45 -12.25 3.29
N LYS A 86 9.58 -12.08 1.96
CA LYS A 86 10.12 -10.86 1.37
C LYS A 86 9.21 -9.67 1.71
N PRO A 87 9.75 -8.47 1.96
CA PRO A 87 8.92 -7.32 2.29
C PRO A 87 7.98 -6.95 1.15
N ASP A 88 6.76 -6.53 1.46
CA ASP A 88 5.83 -6.00 0.46
C ASP A 88 6.37 -4.76 -0.22
N ILE A 89 5.84 -4.44 -1.40
CA ILE A 89 6.35 -3.36 -2.23
C ILE A 89 5.42 -2.16 -2.15
N ALA A 90 5.97 -0.98 -1.89
CA ALA A 90 5.28 0.29 -2.01
C ALA A 90 5.86 1.05 -3.21
N ILE A 91 5.00 1.50 -4.11
CA ILE A 91 5.39 2.22 -5.33
C ILE A 91 4.83 3.64 -5.28
N LEU A 92 5.69 4.62 -5.59
CA LEU A 92 5.27 5.99 -5.89
C LEU A 92 5.99 6.48 -7.15
N ASN A 93 5.28 7.18 -8.03
CA ASN A 93 5.89 7.77 -9.22
C ASN A 93 6.77 8.96 -8.83
N VAL A 94 7.86 9.16 -9.58
CA VAL A 94 8.86 10.20 -9.31
C VAL A 94 8.31 11.62 -9.47
N ASP A 95 7.29 11.79 -10.30
CA ASP A 95 6.56 13.04 -10.55
C ASP A 95 5.46 13.32 -9.53
N HIS A 96 5.21 12.43 -8.57
CA HIS A 96 4.24 12.66 -7.52
C HIS A 96 4.73 13.74 -6.54
N PRO A 97 3.90 14.72 -6.11
CA PRO A 97 4.36 15.82 -5.26
C PRO A 97 4.88 15.38 -3.88
N ASP A 98 4.41 14.24 -3.36
CA ASP A 98 4.88 13.68 -2.10
C ASP A 98 6.19 12.85 -2.22
N ILE A 99 6.89 12.88 -3.37
CA ILE A 99 8.08 12.03 -3.61
C ILE A 99 9.19 12.20 -2.57
N LEU A 100 9.44 13.43 -2.12
CA LEU A 100 10.47 13.68 -1.10
C LEU A 100 10.05 13.13 0.27
N GLU A 101 8.78 13.27 0.65
CA GLU A 101 8.27 12.67 1.89
C GLU A 101 8.36 11.14 1.81
N PHE A 102 8.05 10.56 0.64
CA PHE A 102 8.16 9.12 0.40
C PHE A 102 9.60 8.63 0.56
N LEU A 103 10.58 9.28 -0.08
CA LEU A 103 11.99 8.89 0.03
C LEU A 103 12.55 9.02 1.46
N SER A 104 12.04 10.00 2.23
CA SER A 104 12.45 10.22 3.62
C SER A 104 11.83 9.23 4.61
N TYR A 105 10.79 8.49 4.22
CA TYR A 105 10.11 7.56 5.12
C TYR A 105 10.88 6.25 5.26
N GLU A 106 10.97 5.72 6.47
CA GLU A 106 11.51 4.38 6.75
C GLU A 106 10.34 3.41 6.94
N SER A 107 10.14 2.55 5.94
CA SER A 107 9.04 1.58 5.88
C SER A 107 9.56 0.15 6.04
N HIS A 108 8.68 -0.77 6.46
CA HIS A 108 8.99 -2.21 6.40
C HIS A 108 8.74 -2.76 5.00
N PHE A 109 8.13 -1.96 4.13
CA PHE A 109 7.98 -2.24 2.71
C PHE A 109 9.30 -1.99 1.96
N SER A 110 9.54 -2.77 0.91
CA SER A 110 10.43 -2.44 -0.19
C SER A 110 9.89 -1.21 -0.93
N MET A 111 10.51 -0.06 -0.69
CA MET A 111 10.11 1.21 -1.32
C MET A 111 10.68 1.31 -2.73
N LYS A 112 9.81 1.46 -3.72
CA LYS A 112 10.19 1.58 -5.13
C LYS A 112 9.66 2.86 -5.76
N VAL A 113 10.46 3.44 -6.64
CA VAL A 113 10.10 4.67 -7.35
C VAL A 113 9.87 4.38 -8.83
N GLY A 114 8.67 4.72 -9.31
CA GLY A 114 8.33 4.68 -10.72
C GLY A 114 8.95 5.87 -11.46
N VAL A 115 9.95 5.62 -12.31
CA VAL A 115 10.60 6.66 -13.12
C VAL A 115 10.10 6.63 -14.55
N THR A 116 10.00 7.82 -15.14
CA THR A 116 9.66 8.04 -16.54
C THR A 116 10.93 8.33 -17.36
N LYS A 117 10.85 8.14 -18.68
CA LYS A 117 11.91 8.57 -19.61
C LYS A 117 12.23 10.05 -19.48
N GLU A 118 11.22 10.89 -19.28
CA GLU A 118 11.37 12.33 -19.13
C GLU A 118 12.21 12.66 -17.89
N PHE A 119 11.96 11.97 -16.77
CA PHE A 119 12.76 12.13 -15.56
C PHE A 119 14.22 11.69 -15.80
N ILE A 120 14.43 10.52 -16.41
CA ILE A 120 15.80 10.03 -16.68
C ILE A 120 16.57 10.97 -17.61
N LYS A 121 15.91 11.50 -18.64
CA LYS A 121 16.51 12.51 -19.50
C LYS A 121 16.87 13.78 -18.72
N ALA A 122 15.97 14.25 -17.86
CA ALA A 122 16.25 15.40 -17.00
C ALA A 122 17.41 15.13 -16.03
N VAL A 123 17.56 13.89 -15.54
CA VAL A 123 18.73 13.46 -14.76
C VAL A 123 19.99 13.59 -15.62
N GLU A 124 20.03 13.04 -16.83
CA GLU A 124 21.21 13.11 -17.71
C GLU A 124 21.63 14.55 -18.04
N GLU A 125 20.65 15.44 -18.25
CA GLU A 125 20.84 16.85 -18.60
C GLU A 125 21.06 17.78 -17.40
N ASP A 126 21.05 17.24 -16.16
CA ASP A 126 21.09 18.02 -14.91
C ASP A 126 20.00 19.11 -14.83
N ALA A 127 18.80 18.75 -15.29
CA ALA A 127 17.66 19.65 -15.43
C ALA A 127 16.63 19.52 -14.28
N MET A 128 15.70 20.46 -14.26
CA MET A 128 14.50 20.38 -13.42
C MET A 128 13.44 19.52 -14.11
N TYR A 129 12.64 18.79 -13.33
CA TYR A 129 11.47 18.07 -13.82
C TYR A 129 10.20 18.50 -13.06
N ASP A 130 9.05 18.30 -13.69
CA ASP A 130 7.75 18.72 -13.15
C ASP A 130 7.19 17.70 -12.14
N LEU A 131 6.64 18.22 -11.05
CA LEU A 131 5.77 17.46 -10.16
C LEU A 131 4.31 17.69 -10.59
N ILE A 132 3.59 16.60 -10.78
CA ILE A 132 2.26 16.58 -11.37
C ILE A 132 1.24 16.16 -10.32
N ASP A 133 0.20 16.96 -10.12
CA ASP A 133 -0.93 16.55 -9.28
C ASP A 133 -1.69 15.40 -9.97
N PRO A 134 -1.76 14.21 -9.35
CA PRO A 134 -2.38 13.04 -9.97
C PRO A 134 -3.87 13.21 -10.27
N ARG A 135 -4.56 14.15 -9.60
CA ARG A 135 -5.99 14.40 -9.79
C ARG A 135 -6.28 15.31 -10.96
N THR A 136 -5.45 16.34 -11.14
CA THR A 136 -5.67 17.38 -12.17
C THR A 136 -4.80 17.19 -13.40
N GLY A 137 -3.72 16.41 -13.31
CA GLY A 137 -2.69 16.30 -14.33
C GLY A 137 -1.89 17.59 -14.52
N GLN A 138 -2.03 18.57 -13.62
CA GLN A 138 -1.37 19.85 -13.73
C GLN A 138 -0.04 19.85 -12.97
N LYS A 139 0.91 20.60 -13.52
CA LYS A 139 2.16 20.91 -12.83
C LYS A 139 1.87 21.74 -11.58
N VAL A 140 2.33 21.25 -10.44
CA VAL A 140 2.21 21.95 -9.15
C VAL A 140 3.55 22.44 -8.61
N ASN A 141 4.66 21.81 -8.99
CA ASN A 141 6.00 22.21 -8.55
C ASN A 141 7.09 21.66 -9.50
N GLN A 142 8.35 21.93 -9.21
CA GLN A 142 9.51 21.32 -9.88
C GLN A 142 10.58 20.93 -8.87
N LEU A 143 11.35 19.90 -9.21
CA LEU A 143 12.54 19.48 -8.45
C LEU A 143 13.72 19.29 -9.39
N ASN A 144 14.94 19.40 -8.86
CA ASN A 144 16.16 19.06 -9.59
C ASN A 144 16.24 17.54 -9.73
N ALA A 145 16.32 17.05 -10.97
CA ALA A 145 16.23 15.63 -11.26
C ALA A 145 17.43 14.85 -10.70
N ARG A 146 18.66 15.40 -10.83
CA ARG A 146 19.89 14.82 -10.27
C ARG A 146 19.77 14.60 -8.76
N GLY A 147 19.37 15.63 -8.02
CA GLY A 147 19.22 15.56 -6.57
C GLY A 147 18.20 14.50 -6.13
N VAL A 148 17.07 14.40 -6.82
CA VAL A 148 16.08 13.34 -6.53
C VAL A 148 16.65 11.95 -6.88
N TYR A 149 17.37 11.81 -7.99
CA TYR A 149 18.00 10.55 -8.39
C TYR A 149 19.08 10.10 -7.38
N ASP A 150 19.87 11.03 -6.85
CA ASP A 150 20.89 10.76 -5.86
C ASP A 150 20.25 10.27 -4.54
N LEU A 151 19.15 10.89 -4.11
CA LEU A 151 18.36 10.42 -2.96
C LEU A 151 17.79 9.01 -3.16
N ILE A 152 17.28 8.71 -4.35
CA ILE A 152 16.79 7.36 -4.70
C ILE A 152 17.95 6.35 -4.63
N SER A 153 19.11 6.73 -5.18
CA SER A 153 20.32 5.91 -5.19
C SER A 153 20.81 5.61 -3.78
N GLU A 154 20.90 6.63 -2.93
CA GLU A 154 21.31 6.49 -1.52
C GLU A 154 20.38 5.52 -0.77
N LYS A 155 19.06 5.69 -0.92
CA LYS A 155 18.08 4.81 -0.29
C LYS A 155 18.20 3.37 -0.76
N THR A 156 18.46 3.16 -2.06
CA THR A 156 18.63 1.84 -2.66
C THR A 156 19.92 1.16 -2.21
N MET A 157 21.00 1.90 -1.96
CA MET A 157 22.24 1.31 -1.42
C MET A 157 22.10 0.87 0.04
N SER A 158 21.19 1.49 0.80
CA SER A 158 20.95 1.17 2.21
C SER A 158 19.99 -0.01 2.43
N SER A 159 19.21 -0.39 1.40
CA SER A 159 18.13 -1.38 1.48
C SER A 159 18.16 -2.27 0.24
N ASP A 160 18.51 -3.54 0.39
CA ASP A 160 18.72 -4.53 -0.69
C ASP A 160 17.50 -4.74 -1.61
N GLU A 161 16.32 -4.22 -1.27
CA GLU A 161 15.11 -4.35 -2.09
C GLU A 161 14.47 -3.03 -2.53
N SER A 162 14.94 -1.86 -2.06
CA SER A 162 14.48 -0.57 -2.59
C SER A 162 15.01 -0.35 -4.00
N GLY A 163 14.29 0.38 -4.86
CA GLY A 163 14.81 0.59 -6.21
C GLY A 163 13.88 1.26 -7.22
N ILE A 164 14.41 1.42 -8.43
CA ILE A 164 13.75 2.11 -9.54
C ILE A 164 12.92 1.13 -10.38
N ILE A 165 11.71 1.54 -10.76
CA ILE A 165 10.85 0.86 -11.74
C ILE A 165 10.69 1.77 -12.95
N TYR A 166 11.03 1.30 -14.15
CA TYR A 166 10.83 2.07 -15.38
C TYR A 166 9.39 1.93 -15.89
N LEU A 167 8.58 2.99 -15.75
CA LEU A 167 7.15 2.98 -16.08
C LEU A 167 6.90 2.77 -17.58
N ASP A 168 7.78 3.31 -18.44
CA ASP A 168 7.69 3.18 -19.90
C ASP A 168 7.82 1.75 -20.44
N LYS A 169 8.34 0.83 -19.64
CA LYS A 169 8.44 -0.59 -20.02
C LYS A 169 7.18 -1.37 -19.63
N ILE A 170 6.31 -0.79 -18.79
CA ILE A 170 5.14 -1.44 -18.21
C ILE A 170 3.85 -1.11 -18.98
N SER A 171 3.82 0.00 -19.73
CA SER A 171 2.65 0.45 -20.50
C SER A 171 2.17 -0.50 -21.62
N ASN A 172 2.91 -1.58 -21.92
CA ASN A 172 2.49 -2.62 -22.87
C ASN A 172 1.79 -3.83 -22.23
N VAL A 173 1.58 -3.86 -20.92
CA VAL A 173 0.79 -4.92 -20.26
C VAL A 173 -0.58 -4.37 -19.94
N GLN A 174 -1.49 -4.51 -20.90
CA GLN A 174 -2.91 -4.29 -20.69
C GLN A 174 -3.40 -5.35 -19.71
N MET A 175 -3.51 -4.99 -18.43
CA MET A 175 -4.08 -5.86 -17.41
C MET A 175 -5.53 -6.14 -17.82
N PRO A 176 -5.96 -7.42 -17.92
CA PRO A 176 -7.34 -7.73 -18.25
C PRO A 176 -8.23 -7.08 -17.18
N LYS A 177 -9.16 -6.22 -17.61
CA LYS A 177 -10.20 -5.68 -16.74
C LYS A 177 -10.87 -6.88 -16.08
N ARG A 178 -10.87 -6.94 -14.74
CA ARG A 178 -11.71 -7.89 -14.02
C ARG A 178 -13.15 -7.61 -14.42
N GLU A 179 -13.76 -8.51 -15.18
CA GLU A 179 -15.21 -8.63 -15.19
C GLU A 179 -15.61 -8.87 -13.72
N GLN A 180 -16.30 -7.90 -13.15
CA GLN A 180 -16.97 -8.09 -11.88
C GLN A 180 -18.01 -9.19 -12.12
N GLN A 181 -17.70 -10.43 -11.72
CA GLN A 181 -18.76 -11.39 -11.51
C GLN A 181 -19.68 -10.82 -10.43
N PRO A 182 -20.98 -10.64 -10.70
CA PRO A 182 -21.89 -10.19 -9.66
C PRO A 182 -21.81 -11.17 -8.48
N LEU A 183 -21.81 -10.64 -7.26
CA LEU A 183 -22.00 -11.48 -6.08
C LEU A 183 -23.30 -12.27 -6.30
N ASN A 184 -23.19 -13.59 -6.42
CA ASN A 184 -24.35 -14.45 -6.40
C ASN A 184 -24.98 -14.35 -5.01
N GLU A 185 -26.08 -13.60 -4.91
CA GLU A 185 -27.07 -13.76 -3.85
C GLU A 185 -27.59 -15.20 -3.90
N ASN A 186 -26.97 -16.10 -3.14
CA ASN A 186 -27.57 -17.30 -2.51
C ASN A 186 -26.47 -18.28 -2.12
N GLN A 187 -25.89 -18.10 -0.94
CA GLN A 187 -25.54 -19.19 -0.02
C GLN A 187 -25.63 -18.67 1.42
N ASN A 188 -26.84 -18.30 1.85
CA ASN A 188 -27.18 -18.25 3.26
C ASN A 188 -28.02 -19.49 3.59
N SER A 189 -27.37 -20.52 4.11
CA SER A 189 -27.95 -21.51 5.03
C SER A 189 -26.86 -22.49 5.45
N LEU A 190 -26.04 -22.09 6.42
CA LEU A 190 -25.55 -23.07 7.38
C LEU A 190 -26.69 -23.32 8.38
N PRO A 191 -27.07 -24.57 8.67
CA PRO A 191 -28.12 -24.83 9.64
C PRO A 191 -27.61 -24.42 11.03
N PHE A 192 -28.27 -23.44 11.65
CA PHE A 192 -28.24 -23.27 13.10
C PHE A 192 -28.94 -24.50 13.70
N THR A 193 -28.16 -25.47 14.19
CA THR A 193 -28.67 -26.47 15.12
C THR A 193 -28.74 -25.82 16.50
N GLU A 194 -29.96 -25.71 17.03
CA GLU A 194 -30.23 -25.41 18.43
C GLU A 194 -29.61 -26.51 19.30
N GLU A 195 -28.41 -26.28 19.84
CA GLU A 195 -27.92 -26.97 21.04
C GLU A 195 -26.66 -26.27 21.53
N THR A 196 -26.85 -25.25 22.38
CA THR A 196 -26.01 -24.85 23.53
C THR A 196 -26.49 -23.49 24.07
N LYS A 197 -27.77 -23.42 24.44
CA LYS A 197 -28.22 -22.54 25.52
C LYS A 197 -28.07 -23.32 26.81
N THR A 198 -26.95 -23.14 27.51
CA THR A 198 -26.76 -23.22 28.98
C THR A 198 -25.24 -23.16 29.23
N GLN A 199 -24.82 -22.31 30.19
CA GLN A 199 -23.45 -21.96 30.61
C GLN A 199 -22.86 -20.66 30.04
N ALA A 200 -23.53 -19.55 30.34
CA ALA A 200 -22.89 -18.24 30.44
C ALA A 200 -23.67 -17.35 31.43
N GLU A 201 -23.85 -17.83 32.67
CA GLU A 201 -24.26 -17.02 33.81
C GLU A 201 -23.53 -17.55 35.05
N GLU A 202 -23.11 -16.64 35.92
CA GLU A 202 -22.31 -16.82 37.15
C GLU A 202 -20.81 -17.09 36.88
N ILE A 203 -19.86 -16.18 37.19
CA ILE A 203 -19.53 -15.70 38.54
C ILE A 203 -19.16 -14.21 38.48
N ILE A 204 -20.02 -13.36 39.05
CA ILE A 204 -19.68 -12.00 39.49
C ILE A 204 -19.08 -12.16 40.90
N PRO A 205 -17.88 -11.64 41.21
CA PRO A 205 -17.38 -11.65 42.58
C PRO A 205 -18.20 -10.70 43.48
N PRO A 206 -18.51 -11.08 44.73
CA PRO A 206 -19.31 -10.24 45.63
C PRO A 206 -18.57 -8.95 46.02
N PRO A 207 -19.31 -7.89 46.42
CA PRO A 207 -18.71 -6.60 46.73
C PRO A 207 -17.88 -6.66 48.02
N VAL A 208 -16.71 -6.02 47.97
CA VAL A 208 -15.81 -5.84 49.12
C VAL A 208 -16.51 -4.99 50.17
N VAL A 209 -16.82 -5.59 51.33
CA VAL A 209 -17.24 -4.84 52.53
C VAL A 209 -15.99 -4.22 53.14
N ALA A 210 -15.94 -2.88 53.18
CA ALA A 210 -14.96 -2.12 53.93
C ALA A 210 -15.24 -2.28 55.44
N MET A 211 -14.26 -2.77 56.20
CA MET A 211 -14.29 -2.71 57.67
C MET A 211 -13.65 -1.41 58.15
N ALA A 212 -14.36 -0.70 59.01
CA ALA A 212 -13.83 0.26 59.97
C ALA A 212 -13.64 -0.45 61.31
#